data_AF-A0A4Q3UL26-F1
#
_entry.id   AF-A0A4Q3UL26-F1
#
_cell.length_a   1.000
_cell.length_b   1.000
_cell.length_c   1.000
_cell.angle_alpha   90.00
_cell.angle_beta   90.00
_cell.angle_gamma   90.00
#
_symmetry.space_group_name_H-M   'P 1'
#
loop_
_entity.id
_entity.type
_entity.pdbx_description
1 polymer ?
#
loop_
_entity_poly.entity_id
_entity_poly.type
_entity_poly.pdbx_seq_one_letter_code
_entity_poly.pdbx_strand_id
1 'polypeptide(L)'
;PKVGELWDFHKRYKEEGRAFYTAFHHVPPATAINFHNSLTFAQSNILVWHELIEAKGEAAKLALLNDEAWRNRARDSWDQTWQQSSFNYPQALVLSETESGYGPIGCSLADFMAQRGIAHPSDGLAEWLIDNGFGSTLSTSMKNDNQQTMIGLLKDDYAIGNISDSGAHGQMLCGIGDHIDLITMYARDNDWLSVAEAVHNCTGKLAGFFGFEDRGVIEAGRNADIAVWSIDEIERRPTIKVFDVPDGTGGRTWRYTRAPAPMRLTLCNGVPTFDRGFFTGTYPGRIAGEETYEAVAEAAE
;
A
#
# COMPACT_ATOMS: atom_id res chain seq x y z
N PRO A 1 13.48 5.45 -13.14
CA PRO A 1 14.92 5.43 -12.81
C PRO A 1 15.39 4.00 -12.55
N LYS A 2 16.54 3.59 -13.10
CA LYS A 2 17.15 2.32 -12.68
C LYS A 2 17.57 2.49 -11.23
N VAL A 3 17.20 1.55 -10.35
CA VAL A 3 17.48 1.63 -8.90
C VAL A 3 18.96 1.93 -8.61
N GLY A 4 19.88 1.48 -9.47
CA GLY A 4 21.31 1.79 -9.38
C GLY A 4 21.65 3.29 -9.36
N GLU A 5 21.01 4.12 -10.19
CA GLU A 5 21.30 5.57 -10.22
C GLU A 5 20.86 6.26 -8.93
N LEU A 6 19.69 5.86 -8.39
CA LEU A 6 19.20 6.38 -7.11
C LEU A 6 20.11 5.94 -5.95
N TRP A 7 20.61 4.70 -6.00
CA TRP A 7 21.56 4.19 -5.03
C TRP A 7 22.89 4.93 -5.05
N ASP A 8 23.39 5.29 -6.23
CA ASP A 8 24.62 6.08 -6.36
C ASP A 8 24.44 7.51 -5.79
N PHE A 9 23.26 8.12 -5.99
CA PHE A 9 22.94 9.40 -5.34
C PHE A 9 22.92 9.29 -3.81
N HIS A 10 22.29 8.25 -3.27
CA HIS A 10 22.26 7.98 -1.82
C HIS A 10 23.67 7.89 -1.24
N LYS A 11 24.53 7.03 -1.81
CA LYS A 11 25.92 6.85 -1.35
C LYS A 11 26.69 8.17 -1.39
N ARG A 12 26.62 8.90 -2.50
CA ARG A 12 27.36 10.16 -2.67
C ARG A 12 26.95 11.21 -1.64
N TYR A 13 25.66 11.43 -1.43
CA TYR A 13 25.21 12.46 -0.49
C TYR A 13 25.54 12.12 0.97
N LYS A 14 25.52 10.83 1.31
CA LYS A 14 26.02 10.33 2.58
C LYS A 14 27.52 10.59 2.75
N GLU A 15 28.34 10.26 1.74
CA GLU A 15 29.79 10.52 1.75
C GLU A 15 30.12 12.02 1.89
N GLU A 16 29.29 12.88 1.31
CA GLU A 16 29.41 14.34 1.43
C GLU A 16 28.89 14.89 2.77
N GLY A 17 28.38 14.04 3.68
CA GLY A 17 27.86 14.45 4.99
C GLY A 17 26.60 15.31 4.93
N ARG A 18 25.82 15.22 3.83
CA ARG A 18 24.58 15.97 3.69
C ARG A 18 23.49 15.35 4.57
N ALA A 19 22.63 16.19 5.14
CA ALA A 19 21.38 15.76 5.77
C ALA A 19 20.36 15.33 4.69
N PHE A 20 20.67 14.25 3.98
CA PHE A 20 19.85 13.65 2.95
C PHE A 20 19.49 12.24 3.38
N TYR A 21 18.18 11.95 3.44
CA TYR A 21 17.68 10.66 3.89
C TYR A 21 16.86 10.01 2.77
N THR A 22 17.28 8.82 2.36
CA THR A 22 16.54 8.06 1.34
C THR A 22 15.31 7.45 1.96
N ALA A 23 14.14 7.97 1.61
CA ALA A 23 12.83 7.44 1.97
C ALA A 23 12.48 6.24 1.07
N PHE A 24 12.00 5.13 1.65
CA PHE A 24 11.62 3.94 0.89
C PHE A 24 10.48 3.14 1.55
N HIS A 25 9.80 2.33 0.74
CA HIS A 25 8.81 1.35 1.20
C HIS A 25 9.32 -0.08 0.94
N HIS A 26 9.21 -0.97 1.93
CA HIS A 26 9.74 -2.35 1.87
C HIS A 26 8.76 -3.37 1.33
N VAL A 27 7.48 -3.02 1.27
CA VAL A 27 6.46 -3.81 0.57
C VAL A 27 6.26 -3.17 -0.80
N PRO A 28 6.35 -3.93 -1.90
CA PRO A 28 5.99 -3.38 -3.21
C PRO A 28 4.54 -2.86 -3.15
N PRO A 29 4.27 -1.58 -3.51
CA PRO A 29 2.90 -1.12 -3.60
C PRO A 29 2.15 -1.95 -4.64
N ALA A 30 1.31 -2.86 -4.17
CA ALA A 30 0.32 -3.52 -5.01
C ALA A 30 -0.78 -2.49 -5.24
N THR A 31 -0.63 -1.70 -6.30
CA THR A 31 -1.65 -0.73 -6.69
C THR A 31 -2.82 -1.48 -7.28
N ALA A 32 -3.94 -1.47 -6.57
CA ALA A 32 -5.23 -1.91 -7.08
C ALA A 32 -5.77 -0.86 -8.06
N ILE A 33 -6.18 -1.34 -9.23
CA ILE A 33 -6.77 -0.56 -10.32
C ILE A 33 -8.22 -1.04 -10.46
N ASN A 34 -9.16 -0.16 -10.12
CA ASN A 34 -10.59 -0.38 -10.30
C ASN A 34 -11.12 0.32 -11.55
N PHE A 35 -12.37 0.05 -11.95
CA PHE A 35 -12.97 0.59 -13.19
C PHE A 35 -14.08 1.61 -12.95
N HIS A 36 -14.25 2.05 -11.70
CA HIS A 36 -15.22 3.07 -11.33
C HIS A 36 -14.58 4.46 -11.27
N ASN A 37 -13.44 4.59 -10.60
CA ASN A 37 -12.78 5.88 -10.32
C ASN A 37 -11.26 5.77 -10.44
N SER A 38 -10.76 5.33 -11.61
CA SER A 38 -9.32 5.15 -11.84
C SER A 38 -8.73 6.24 -12.72
N LEU A 39 -7.64 6.83 -12.22
CA LEU A 39 -6.77 7.73 -12.98
C LEU A 39 -5.61 6.98 -13.66
N THR A 40 -5.41 5.71 -13.36
CA THR A 40 -4.22 4.94 -13.78
C THR A 40 -4.11 4.83 -15.31
N PHE A 41 -5.24 4.73 -16.01
CA PHE A 41 -5.27 4.72 -17.48
C PHE A 41 -4.81 6.05 -18.08
N ALA A 42 -5.35 7.17 -17.58
CA ALA A 42 -4.92 8.50 -18.03
C ALA A 42 -3.44 8.78 -17.68
N GLN A 43 -3.02 8.41 -16.47
CA GLN A 43 -1.62 8.44 -16.01
C GLN A 43 -0.70 7.43 -16.70
N SER A 44 -1.20 6.62 -17.62
CA SER A 44 -0.39 5.71 -18.44
C SER A 44 -0.44 6.07 -19.91
N ASN A 45 -1.10 7.18 -20.27
CA ASN A 45 -1.41 7.58 -21.66
C ASN A 45 -2.38 6.64 -22.40
N ILE A 46 -3.20 5.90 -21.66
CA ILE A 46 -4.25 5.02 -22.21
C ILE A 46 -5.58 5.78 -22.17
N LEU A 47 -5.63 6.93 -22.84
CA LEU A 47 -6.72 7.91 -22.73
C LEU A 47 -8.08 7.35 -23.17
N VAL A 48 -8.11 6.46 -24.16
CA VAL A 48 -9.38 5.85 -24.61
C VAL A 48 -9.99 4.95 -23.53
N TRP A 49 -9.17 4.27 -22.74
CA TRP A 49 -9.66 3.54 -21.56
C TRP A 49 -10.17 4.47 -20.45
N HIS A 50 -9.76 5.74 -20.42
CA HIS A 50 -10.34 6.71 -19.51
C HIS A 50 -11.80 7.03 -19.85
N GLU A 51 -12.20 6.97 -21.14
CA GLU A 51 -13.60 7.08 -21.55
C GLU A 51 -14.47 6.02 -20.86
N LEU A 52 -13.94 4.80 -20.68
CA LEU A 52 -14.62 3.74 -19.93
C LEU A 52 -14.81 4.13 -18.46
N ILE A 53 -13.82 4.78 -17.84
CA ILE A 53 -13.92 5.23 -16.45
C ILE A 53 -15.01 6.30 -16.31
N GLU A 54 -15.02 7.29 -17.22
CA GLU A 54 -15.99 8.39 -17.24
C GLU A 54 -17.42 7.95 -17.57
N ALA A 55 -17.60 6.84 -18.29
CA ALA A 55 -18.91 6.33 -18.66
C ALA A 55 -19.77 6.03 -17.41
N LYS A 56 -20.98 6.61 -17.39
CA LYS A 56 -21.90 6.52 -16.26
C LYS A 56 -22.75 5.25 -16.32
N GLY A 57 -22.53 4.37 -15.35
CA GLY A 57 -23.25 3.11 -15.21
C GLY A 57 -22.70 1.98 -16.08
N GLU A 58 -22.99 0.76 -15.66
CA GLU A 58 -22.43 -0.45 -16.27
C GLU A 58 -22.90 -0.66 -17.71
N ALA A 59 -24.15 -0.31 -18.03
CA ALA A 59 -24.68 -0.45 -19.39
C ALA A 59 -23.90 0.41 -20.40
N ALA A 60 -23.52 1.64 -20.02
CA ALA A 60 -22.72 2.51 -20.88
C ALA A 60 -21.29 1.98 -21.04
N LYS A 61 -20.68 1.50 -19.95
CA LYS A 61 -19.35 0.86 -19.99
C LYS A 61 -19.36 -0.39 -20.87
N LEU A 62 -20.37 -1.24 -20.73
CA LEU A 62 -20.55 -2.45 -21.53
C LEU A 62 -20.78 -2.12 -23.02
N ALA A 63 -21.53 -1.05 -23.33
CA ALA A 63 -21.72 -0.61 -24.70
C ALA A 63 -20.37 -0.21 -25.35
N LEU A 64 -19.50 0.52 -24.63
CA LEU A 64 -18.15 0.84 -25.11
C LEU A 64 -17.32 -0.42 -25.35
N LEU A 65 -17.34 -1.37 -24.41
CA LEU A 65 -16.59 -2.62 -24.59
C LEU A 65 -17.16 -3.48 -25.72
N ASN A 66 -18.42 -3.33 -26.14
CA ASN A 66 -18.97 -4.05 -27.30
C ASN A 66 -18.85 -3.29 -28.63
N ASP A 67 -18.37 -2.04 -28.61
CA ASP A 67 -18.19 -1.21 -29.80
C ASP A 67 -16.83 -1.47 -30.46
N GLU A 68 -16.83 -2.04 -31.67
CA GLU A 68 -15.62 -2.33 -32.45
C GLU A 68 -14.81 -1.06 -32.76
N ALA A 69 -15.46 0.07 -33.02
CA ALA A 69 -14.76 1.32 -33.27
C ALA A 69 -14.09 1.85 -32.00
N TRP A 70 -14.70 1.64 -30.82
CA TRP A 70 -14.05 1.95 -29.54
C TRP A 70 -12.87 1.01 -29.29
N ARG A 71 -13.04 -0.31 -29.49
CA ARG A 71 -11.97 -1.32 -29.34
C ARG A 71 -10.74 -0.98 -30.18
N ASN A 72 -10.93 -0.58 -31.44
CA ASN A 72 -9.85 -0.16 -32.33
C ASN A 72 -9.05 1.02 -31.72
N ARG A 73 -9.74 2.09 -31.31
CA ARG A 73 -9.08 3.23 -30.64
C ARG A 73 -8.41 2.84 -29.34
N ALA A 74 -9.02 1.94 -28.58
CA ALA A 74 -8.50 1.47 -27.30
C ALA A 74 -7.19 0.73 -27.47
N ARG A 75 -7.02 -0.06 -28.54
CA ARG A 75 -5.74 -0.68 -28.92
C ARG A 75 -4.71 0.37 -29.30
N ASP A 76 -5.05 1.27 -30.21
CA ASP A 76 -4.14 2.34 -30.67
C ASP A 76 -3.65 3.21 -29.50
N SER A 77 -4.54 3.50 -28.54
CA SER A 77 -4.19 4.25 -27.32
C SER A 77 -3.31 3.44 -26.37
N TRP A 78 -3.51 2.12 -26.27
CA TRP A 78 -2.69 1.25 -25.43
C TRP A 78 -1.28 1.10 -25.99
N ASP A 79 -1.11 1.04 -27.31
CA ASP A 79 0.20 0.98 -27.96
C ASP A 79 1.03 2.27 -27.76
N GLN A 80 0.38 3.35 -27.32
CA GLN A 80 1.01 4.63 -26.96
C GLN A 80 1.28 4.77 -25.46
N THR A 81 1.16 3.68 -24.70
CA THR A 81 1.42 3.66 -23.25
C THR A 81 2.83 4.18 -22.94
N TRP A 82 2.97 5.00 -21.89
CA TRP A 82 4.28 5.48 -21.47
C TRP A 82 5.21 4.32 -21.11
N GLN A 83 6.49 4.40 -21.49
CA GLN A 83 7.45 3.29 -21.37
C GLN A 83 7.57 2.73 -19.94
N GLN A 84 7.48 3.59 -18.93
CA GLN A 84 7.57 3.20 -17.52
C GLN A 84 6.33 2.50 -16.96
N SER A 85 5.20 2.50 -17.69
CA SER A 85 3.94 1.96 -17.18
C SER A 85 3.93 0.43 -17.23
N SER A 86 3.35 -0.17 -16.19
CA SER A 86 3.14 -1.63 -16.08
C SER A 86 2.21 -2.18 -17.16
N PHE A 87 1.37 -1.34 -17.79
CA PHE A 87 0.47 -1.76 -18.87
C PHE A 87 1.19 -2.24 -20.15
N ASN A 88 2.48 -1.94 -20.30
CA ASN A 88 3.34 -2.54 -21.33
C ASN A 88 3.67 -4.02 -21.09
N TYR A 89 3.38 -4.54 -19.89
CA TYR A 89 3.77 -5.87 -19.45
C TYR A 89 2.55 -6.64 -18.94
N PRO A 90 1.75 -7.27 -19.82
CA PRO A 90 0.52 -7.97 -19.43
C PRO A 90 0.75 -9.08 -18.38
N GLN A 91 1.95 -9.67 -18.36
CA GLN A 91 2.38 -10.65 -17.35
C GLN A 91 2.53 -10.04 -15.94
N ALA A 92 2.64 -8.72 -15.83
CA ALA A 92 2.71 -7.99 -14.57
C ALA A 92 1.35 -7.44 -14.12
N LEU A 93 0.30 -7.59 -14.93
CA LEU A 93 -1.06 -7.19 -14.61
C LEU A 93 -1.81 -8.39 -14.05
N VAL A 94 -2.08 -8.41 -12.74
CA VAL A 94 -2.71 -9.53 -12.05
C VAL A 94 -4.21 -9.29 -11.94
N LEU A 95 -4.99 -10.24 -12.45
CA LEU A 95 -6.45 -10.29 -12.31
C LEU A 95 -6.77 -10.64 -10.85
N SER A 96 -6.99 -9.65 -10.00
CA SER A 96 -6.88 -9.84 -8.54
C SER A 96 -8.20 -10.22 -7.90
N GLU A 97 -9.28 -9.56 -8.32
CA GLU A 97 -10.62 -9.80 -7.81
C GLU A 97 -11.61 -9.70 -8.96
N THR A 98 -12.67 -10.52 -8.89
CA THR A 98 -13.80 -10.47 -9.83
C THR A 98 -15.07 -10.15 -9.08
N GLU A 99 -15.91 -9.30 -9.66
CA GLU A 99 -17.24 -9.03 -9.12
C GLU A 99 -18.17 -10.24 -9.29
N SER A 100 -18.01 -11.00 -10.38
CA SER A 100 -18.75 -12.23 -10.63
C SER A 100 -18.47 -13.35 -9.62
N GLY A 101 -17.28 -13.37 -9.02
CA GLY A 101 -16.79 -14.46 -8.16
C GLY A 101 -16.37 -15.74 -8.90
N TYR A 102 -16.45 -15.78 -10.23
CA TYR A 102 -16.13 -16.97 -11.04
C TYR A 102 -14.70 -16.98 -11.58
N GLY A 103 -14.08 -15.81 -11.76
CA GLY A 103 -12.68 -15.72 -12.18
C GLY A 103 -12.46 -15.74 -13.72
N PRO A 104 -11.20 -15.86 -14.16
CA PRO A 104 -10.05 -16.24 -13.34
C PRO A 104 -9.53 -15.10 -12.44
N ILE A 105 -9.00 -15.49 -11.27
CA ILE A 105 -8.30 -14.62 -10.31
C ILE A 105 -6.92 -15.19 -10.01
N GLY A 106 -5.97 -14.34 -9.63
CA GLY A 106 -4.60 -14.70 -9.25
C GLY A 106 -3.66 -15.02 -10.43
N CYS A 107 -4.16 -15.08 -11.66
CA CYS A 107 -3.33 -15.18 -12.87
C CYS A 107 -3.04 -13.79 -13.47
N SER A 108 -2.08 -13.75 -14.39
CA SER A 108 -1.79 -12.53 -15.13
C SER A 108 -2.74 -12.33 -16.30
N LEU A 109 -2.86 -11.09 -16.79
CA LEU A 109 -3.58 -10.78 -18.02
C LEU A 109 -2.99 -11.54 -19.21
N ALA A 110 -1.66 -11.71 -19.25
CA ALA A 110 -1.01 -12.54 -20.27
C ALA A 110 -1.50 -13.99 -20.25
N ASP A 111 -1.67 -14.59 -19.07
CA ASP A 111 -2.17 -15.96 -18.95
C ASP A 111 -3.61 -16.07 -19.45
N PHE A 112 -4.46 -15.11 -19.08
CA PHE A 112 -5.85 -15.05 -19.56
C PHE A 112 -5.92 -14.90 -21.09
N MET A 113 -5.12 -13.99 -21.65
CA MET A 113 -5.01 -13.81 -23.10
C MET A 113 -4.60 -15.10 -23.81
N ALA A 114 -3.59 -15.81 -23.29
CA ALA A 114 -3.13 -17.07 -23.85
C ALA A 114 -4.22 -18.15 -23.82
N GLN A 115 -4.99 -18.24 -22.72
CA GLN A 115 -6.11 -19.18 -22.58
C GLN A 115 -7.25 -18.90 -23.56
N ARG A 116 -7.51 -17.61 -23.86
CA ARG A 116 -8.60 -17.17 -24.74
C ARG A 116 -8.18 -17.01 -26.20
N GLY A 117 -6.89 -17.12 -26.52
CA GLY A 117 -6.37 -16.85 -27.87
C GLY A 117 -6.45 -15.38 -28.27
N ILE A 118 -6.36 -14.46 -27.30
CA ILE A 118 -6.44 -13.01 -27.54
C ILE A 118 -5.03 -12.45 -27.73
N ALA A 119 -4.81 -11.71 -28.82
CA ALA A 119 -3.48 -11.19 -29.15
C ALA A 119 -3.13 -9.87 -28.43
N HIS A 120 -4.12 -9.00 -28.21
CA HIS A 120 -3.88 -7.64 -27.74
C HIS A 120 -4.31 -7.44 -26.28
N PRO A 121 -3.49 -6.81 -25.39
CA PRO A 121 -3.81 -6.64 -23.97
C PRO A 121 -5.10 -5.83 -23.70
N SER A 122 -5.31 -4.74 -24.46
CA SER A 122 -6.57 -3.97 -24.41
C SER A 122 -7.80 -4.87 -24.61
N ASP A 123 -7.78 -5.75 -25.63
CA ASP A 123 -8.91 -6.66 -25.86
C ASP A 123 -9.02 -7.70 -24.74
N GLY A 124 -7.89 -8.24 -24.27
CA GLY A 124 -7.87 -9.19 -23.17
C GLY A 124 -8.50 -8.63 -21.89
N LEU A 125 -8.18 -7.39 -21.54
CA LEU A 125 -8.74 -6.74 -20.35
C LEU A 125 -10.24 -6.47 -20.52
N ALA A 126 -10.65 -6.04 -21.71
CA ALA A 126 -12.06 -5.78 -21.96
C ALA A 126 -12.90 -7.05 -21.98
N GLU A 127 -12.44 -8.16 -22.56
CA GLU A 127 -13.13 -9.46 -22.44
C GLU A 127 -13.23 -9.91 -20.99
N TRP A 128 -12.15 -9.75 -20.21
CA TRP A 128 -12.20 -10.12 -18.80
C TRP A 128 -13.23 -9.29 -18.02
N LEU A 129 -13.36 -7.99 -18.30
CA LEU A 129 -14.37 -7.14 -17.66
C LEU A 129 -15.80 -7.47 -18.08
N ILE A 130 -16.02 -7.82 -19.34
CA ILE A 130 -17.33 -8.30 -19.81
C ILE A 130 -17.74 -9.57 -19.04
N ASP A 131 -16.80 -10.50 -18.87
CA ASP A 131 -17.04 -11.76 -18.16
C ASP A 131 -17.23 -11.57 -16.65
N ASN A 132 -16.56 -10.58 -16.05
CA ASN A 132 -16.39 -10.50 -14.59
C ASN A 132 -16.99 -9.28 -13.90
N GLY A 133 -17.47 -8.29 -14.64
CA GLY A 133 -18.07 -7.06 -14.10
C GLY A 133 -17.05 -5.95 -13.79
N PHE A 134 -17.55 -4.71 -13.69
CA PHE A 134 -16.73 -3.51 -13.52
C PHE A 134 -16.30 -3.25 -12.07
N GLY A 135 -16.91 -3.94 -11.11
CA GLY A 135 -16.47 -3.99 -9.72
C GLY A 135 -15.21 -4.83 -9.49
N SER A 136 -14.75 -5.54 -10.52
CA SER A 136 -13.51 -6.30 -10.55
C SER A 136 -12.28 -5.39 -10.37
N THR A 137 -11.15 -5.97 -9.97
CA THR A 137 -9.92 -5.21 -9.67
C THR A 137 -8.70 -5.89 -10.24
N LEU A 138 -7.86 -5.09 -10.89
CA LEU A 138 -6.53 -5.47 -11.36
C LEU A 138 -5.50 -5.02 -10.32
N SER A 139 -4.38 -5.72 -10.18
CA SER A 139 -3.21 -5.20 -9.46
C SER A 139 -1.97 -5.31 -10.32
N THR A 140 -0.96 -4.49 -10.02
CA THR A 140 0.36 -4.64 -10.62
C THR A 140 1.24 -5.51 -9.74
N SER A 141 1.72 -6.63 -10.28
CA SER A 141 2.80 -7.37 -9.62
C SER A 141 4.11 -6.63 -9.89
N MET A 142 4.68 -6.01 -8.85
CA MET A 142 6.06 -5.54 -8.93
C MET A 142 6.98 -6.60 -8.36
N LYS A 143 7.93 -7.06 -9.19
CA LYS A 143 8.96 -7.98 -8.71
C LYS A 143 9.86 -7.25 -7.73
N ASN A 144 10.16 -7.89 -6.59
CA ASN A 144 11.15 -7.37 -5.65
C ASN A 144 12.56 -7.74 -6.11
N ASP A 145 13.00 -7.18 -7.23
CA ASP A 145 14.29 -7.50 -7.84
C ASP A 145 15.48 -6.86 -7.10
N ASN A 146 15.24 -6.09 -6.03
CA ASN A 146 16.26 -5.30 -5.32
C ASN A 146 16.33 -5.57 -3.82
N GLN A 147 15.98 -6.79 -3.38
CA GLN A 147 15.93 -7.16 -1.97
C GLN A 147 17.22 -6.80 -1.19
N GLN A 148 18.40 -7.02 -1.77
CA GLN A 148 19.67 -6.69 -1.13
C GLN A 148 19.84 -5.17 -0.91
N THR A 149 19.39 -4.35 -1.86
CA THR A 149 19.37 -2.88 -1.70
C THR A 149 18.41 -2.49 -0.57
N MET A 150 17.25 -3.14 -0.46
CA MET A 150 16.28 -2.87 0.61
C MET A 150 16.85 -3.21 1.99
N ILE A 151 17.54 -4.35 2.12
CA ILE A 151 18.22 -4.74 3.36
C ILE A 151 19.31 -3.72 3.72
N GLY A 152 20.10 -3.29 2.73
CA GLY A 152 21.11 -2.24 2.91
C GLY A 152 20.52 -0.93 3.42
N LEU A 153 19.41 -0.47 2.83
CA LEU A 153 18.70 0.74 3.27
C LEU A 153 18.11 0.60 4.68
N LEU A 154 17.56 -0.56 5.05
CA LEU A 154 17.03 -0.80 6.40
C LEU A 154 18.12 -0.67 7.48
N LYS A 155 19.37 -1.02 7.15
CA LYS A 155 20.55 -0.92 8.03
C LYS A 155 21.30 0.41 7.95
N ASP A 156 20.90 1.32 7.05
CA ASP A 156 21.56 2.61 6.87
C ASP A 156 20.88 3.71 7.69
N ASP A 157 21.63 4.40 8.55
CA ASP A 157 21.13 5.53 9.35
C ASP A 157 20.64 6.71 8.50
N TYR A 158 21.14 6.85 7.27
CA TYR A 158 20.73 7.87 6.30
C TYR A 158 19.57 7.41 5.40
N ALA A 159 18.80 6.42 5.82
CA ALA A 159 17.63 5.95 5.08
C ALA A 159 16.44 5.70 6.00
N ILE A 160 15.25 6.08 5.55
CA ILE A 160 14.02 6.01 6.33
C ILE A 160 13.04 5.05 5.65
N GLY A 161 12.80 3.92 6.32
CA GLY A 161 11.87 2.89 5.86
C GLY A 161 10.48 3.03 6.48
N ASN A 162 9.69 1.96 6.36
CA ASN A 162 8.36 1.83 6.97
C ASN A 162 7.34 2.92 6.54
N ILE A 163 7.47 3.43 5.32
CA ILE A 163 6.55 4.43 4.75
C ILE A 163 5.35 3.71 4.13
N SER A 164 4.35 3.39 4.96
CA SER A 164 3.25 2.51 4.55
C SER A 164 2.11 3.18 3.78
N ASP A 165 1.98 4.51 3.79
CA ASP A 165 0.85 5.24 3.20
C ASP A 165 -0.54 4.67 3.63
N SER A 166 -0.58 4.14 4.86
CA SER A 166 -1.75 3.41 5.39
C SER A 166 -2.93 4.34 5.56
N GLY A 167 -4.02 4.07 4.84
CA GLY A 167 -5.31 4.75 5.01
C GLY A 167 -5.56 5.96 4.09
N ALA A 168 -4.56 6.46 3.37
CA ALA A 168 -4.73 7.60 2.45
C ALA A 168 -5.48 7.21 1.16
N HIS A 169 -5.14 6.05 0.58
CA HIS A 169 -5.66 5.59 -0.71
C HIS A 169 -6.45 4.27 -0.58
N GLY A 170 -7.47 4.23 0.28
CA GLY A 170 -8.16 2.99 0.66
C GLY A 170 -8.74 2.15 -0.49
N GLN A 171 -8.96 2.71 -1.68
CA GLN A 171 -9.43 1.98 -2.87
C GLN A 171 -8.33 1.55 -3.84
N MET A 172 -7.08 1.94 -3.56
CA MET A 172 -5.92 1.67 -4.43
C MET A 172 -4.80 0.93 -3.67
N LEU A 173 -4.61 1.21 -2.39
CA LEU A 173 -3.51 0.68 -1.59
C LEU A 173 -4.02 0.17 -0.24
N CYS A 174 -3.34 -0.86 0.28
CA CYS A 174 -3.51 -1.29 1.65
C CYS A 174 -2.14 -1.43 2.33
N GLY A 175 -1.68 -0.34 2.95
CA GLY A 175 -0.44 -0.33 3.72
C GLY A 175 -0.57 -0.84 5.17
N ILE A 176 -1.80 -1.04 5.65
CA ILE A 176 -2.09 -1.33 7.06
C ILE A 176 -1.35 -2.60 7.48
N GLY A 177 -0.43 -2.55 8.44
CA GLY A 177 0.29 -3.76 8.86
C GLY A 177 1.46 -4.18 7.96
N ASP A 178 1.84 -3.38 6.95
CA ASP A 178 3.07 -3.62 6.16
C ASP A 178 4.32 -3.66 7.04
N HIS A 179 4.34 -2.88 8.13
CA HIS A 179 5.43 -2.88 9.13
C HIS A 179 5.64 -4.25 9.78
N ILE A 180 4.62 -5.12 9.83
CA ILE A 180 4.74 -6.46 10.39
C ILE A 180 5.69 -7.32 9.55
N ASP A 181 5.81 -7.08 8.25
CA ASP A 181 6.76 -7.80 7.40
C ASP A 181 8.22 -7.55 7.80
N LEU A 182 8.54 -6.42 8.42
CA LEU A 182 9.88 -6.19 8.99
C LEU A 182 10.19 -7.19 10.11
N ILE A 183 9.18 -7.55 10.90
CA ILE A 183 9.30 -8.48 12.02
C ILE A 183 9.21 -9.93 11.53
N THR A 184 8.23 -10.24 10.68
CA THR A 184 7.99 -11.61 10.20
C THR A 184 8.96 -11.98 9.09
N MET A 185 8.79 -11.41 7.90
CA MET A 185 9.55 -11.79 6.71
C MET A 185 11.04 -11.42 6.86
N TYR A 186 11.37 -10.18 7.22
CA TYR A 186 12.77 -9.72 7.23
C TYR A 186 13.57 -10.26 8.40
N ALA A 187 12.97 -10.35 9.60
CA ALA A 187 13.68 -10.81 10.79
C ALA A 187 13.44 -12.30 11.06
N ARG A 188 12.21 -12.70 11.42
CA ARG A 188 11.91 -14.07 11.87
C ARG A 188 12.14 -15.14 10.80
N ASP A 189 11.66 -14.91 9.58
CA ASP A 189 11.56 -15.96 8.56
C ASP A 189 12.81 -16.07 7.67
N ASN A 190 13.63 -15.01 7.61
CA ASN A 190 14.79 -14.94 6.70
C ASN A 190 16.10 -14.42 7.32
N ASP A 191 16.11 -13.98 8.58
CA ASP A 191 17.30 -13.47 9.30
C ASP A 191 18.08 -12.34 8.57
N TRP A 192 17.42 -11.56 7.72
CA TRP A 192 18.06 -10.43 7.03
C TRP A 192 18.30 -9.24 7.98
N LEU A 193 17.39 -9.09 8.95
CA LEU A 193 17.49 -8.20 10.10
C LEU A 193 17.41 -9.03 11.37
N SER A 194 18.02 -8.54 12.45
CA SER A 194 17.62 -8.95 13.80
C SER A 194 16.24 -8.36 14.14
N VAL A 195 15.54 -8.98 15.10
CA VAL A 195 14.28 -8.44 15.63
C VAL A 195 14.48 -7.01 16.17
N ALA A 196 15.63 -6.73 16.80
CA ALA A 196 15.97 -5.39 17.30
C ALA A 196 16.10 -4.37 16.16
N GLU A 197 16.76 -4.71 15.05
CA GLU A 197 16.85 -3.84 13.86
C GLU A 197 15.47 -3.59 13.23
N ALA A 198 14.61 -4.61 13.16
CA ALA A 198 13.24 -4.47 12.66
C ALA A 198 12.40 -3.53 13.55
N VAL A 199 12.46 -3.70 14.87
CA VAL A 199 11.79 -2.83 15.84
C VAL A 199 12.35 -1.40 15.76
N HIS A 200 13.66 -1.23 15.65
CA HIS A 200 14.29 0.09 15.53
C HIS A 200 13.82 0.86 14.28
N ASN A 201 13.68 0.17 13.14
CA ASN A 201 13.11 0.75 11.91
C ASN A 201 11.63 1.18 12.05
N CYS A 202 10.90 0.63 13.03
CA CYS A 202 9.53 1.04 13.35
C CYS A 202 9.45 2.10 14.47
N THR A 203 10.54 2.36 15.20
CA THR A 203 10.53 3.14 16.45
C THR A 203 11.65 4.18 16.47
N GLY A 204 12.78 3.89 17.11
CA GLY A 204 13.85 4.85 17.41
C GLY A 204 14.43 5.53 16.18
N LYS A 205 14.49 4.84 15.03
CA LYS A 205 14.97 5.43 13.77
C LYS A 205 14.07 6.56 13.29
N LEU A 206 12.76 6.33 13.32
CA LEU A 206 11.75 7.32 12.94
C LEU A 206 11.69 8.45 13.96
N ALA A 207 11.72 8.13 15.26
CA ALA A 207 11.74 9.13 16.32
C ALA A 207 12.96 10.06 16.19
N GLY A 208 14.16 9.51 15.97
CA GLY A 208 15.36 10.31 15.74
C GLY A 208 15.27 11.19 14.49
N PHE A 209 14.74 10.67 13.38
CA PHE A 209 14.58 11.43 12.14
C PHE A 209 13.60 12.62 12.29
N PHE A 210 12.47 12.42 12.98
CA PHE A 210 11.49 13.47 13.22
C PHE A 210 11.82 14.37 14.42
N GLY A 211 12.94 14.13 15.12
CA GLY A 211 13.37 14.92 16.27
C GLY A 211 12.55 14.68 17.54
N PHE A 212 11.92 13.51 17.68
CA PHE A 212 11.23 13.15 18.92
C PHE A 212 12.22 12.63 19.96
N GLU A 213 12.38 13.38 21.04
CA GLU A 213 13.27 13.03 22.15
C GLU A 213 12.55 12.21 23.23
N ASP A 214 11.21 12.32 23.31
CA ASP A 214 10.38 11.75 24.36
C ASP A 214 9.88 10.31 24.08
N ARG A 215 10.15 9.74 22.90
CA ARG A 215 9.62 8.43 22.48
C ARG A 215 10.56 7.67 21.53
N GLY A 216 10.14 6.48 21.10
CA GLY A 216 10.85 5.65 20.12
C GLY A 216 11.86 4.67 20.73
N VAL A 217 12.14 4.76 22.03
CA VAL A 217 12.96 3.78 22.76
C VAL A 217 12.36 3.52 24.15
N ILE A 218 12.59 2.32 24.70
CA ILE A 218 12.16 1.95 26.04
C ILE A 218 13.22 2.38 27.05
N GLU A 219 12.96 3.48 27.75
CA GLU A 219 13.84 4.06 28.75
C GLU A 219 13.02 4.79 29.83
N ALA A 220 13.50 4.79 31.07
CA ALA A 220 12.83 5.51 32.15
C ALA A 220 12.77 7.03 31.85
N GLY A 221 11.64 7.66 32.12
CA GLY A 221 11.41 9.08 31.86
C GLY A 221 10.89 9.42 30.46
N ARG A 222 10.81 8.44 29.55
CA ARG A 222 10.18 8.60 28.23
C ARG A 222 8.69 8.25 28.26
N ASN A 223 7.96 8.66 27.23
CA ASN A 223 6.56 8.32 27.07
C ASN A 223 6.36 6.80 26.96
N ALA A 224 5.33 6.31 27.65
CA ALA A 224 4.96 4.90 27.62
C ALA A 224 4.12 4.55 26.37
N ASP A 225 4.72 4.75 25.19
CA ASP A 225 4.22 4.27 23.90
C ASP A 225 4.80 2.87 23.66
N ILE A 226 4.01 1.83 23.99
CA ILE A 226 4.50 0.45 24.10
C ILE A 226 3.59 -0.50 23.33
N ALA A 227 4.18 -1.40 22.53
CA ALA A 227 3.48 -2.54 21.95
C ALA A 227 4.04 -3.84 22.52
N VAL A 228 3.15 -4.74 22.96
CA VAL A 228 3.49 -6.08 23.44
C VAL A 228 2.90 -7.10 22.48
N TRP A 229 3.75 -7.98 21.97
CA TRP A 229 3.42 -9.03 21.02
C TRP A 229 4.35 -10.23 21.22
N SER A 230 4.00 -11.37 20.63
CA SER A 230 4.82 -12.58 20.63
C SER A 230 5.37 -12.84 19.24
N ILE A 231 6.66 -13.17 19.13
CA ILE A 231 7.31 -13.49 17.84
C ILE A 231 6.65 -14.71 17.16
N ASP A 232 6.14 -15.65 17.96
CA ASP A 232 5.48 -16.87 17.49
C ASP A 232 4.03 -16.63 17.05
N GLU A 233 3.41 -15.52 17.48
CA GLU A 233 2.00 -15.20 17.19
C GLU A 233 1.87 -14.12 16.12
N ILE A 234 2.86 -13.23 15.98
CA ILE A 234 2.75 -12.05 15.14
C ILE A 234 2.69 -12.44 13.65
N GLU A 235 1.70 -11.87 12.96
CA GLU A 235 1.46 -12.13 11.54
C GLU A 235 0.80 -10.92 10.87
N ARG A 236 1.18 -10.67 9.62
CA ARG A 236 0.49 -9.71 8.75
C ARG A 236 -0.79 -10.38 8.24
N ARG A 237 -1.95 -9.79 8.54
CA ARG A 237 -3.23 -10.36 8.15
C ARG A 237 -3.49 -10.26 6.64
N PRO A 238 -4.32 -11.13 6.05
CA PRO A 238 -4.73 -10.97 4.66
C PRO A 238 -5.43 -9.63 4.41
N THR A 239 -5.19 -9.04 3.25
CA THR A 239 -5.96 -7.88 2.76
C THR A 239 -7.41 -8.30 2.52
N ILE A 240 -8.36 -7.51 2.99
CA ILE A 240 -9.80 -7.69 2.78
C ILE A 240 -10.43 -6.41 2.23
N LYS A 241 -11.47 -6.55 1.41
CA LYS A 241 -12.31 -5.45 0.92
C LYS A 241 -13.56 -5.34 1.80
N VAL A 242 -13.81 -4.16 2.35
CA VAL A 242 -14.97 -3.89 3.22
C VAL A 242 -15.74 -2.66 2.72
N PHE A 243 -17.05 -2.64 2.96
CA PHE A 243 -17.98 -1.57 2.54
C PHE A 243 -18.46 -0.76 3.75
N ASP A 244 -17.53 -0.07 4.42
CA ASP A 244 -17.76 0.60 5.70
C ASP A 244 -17.51 2.12 5.68
N VAL A 245 -17.08 2.69 4.56
CA VAL A 245 -16.76 4.12 4.45
C VAL A 245 -18.00 4.91 4.02
N PRO A 246 -18.44 5.95 4.76
CA PRO A 246 -19.55 6.79 4.31
C PRO A 246 -19.24 7.46 2.96
N ASP A 247 -20.18 7.44 2.02
CA ASP A 247 -20.00 8.02 0.68
C ASP A 247 -20.48 9.48 0.56
N GLY A 248 -20.98 10.07 1.66
CA GLY A 248 -21.52 11.43 1.70
C GLY A 248 -22.95 11.57 1.16
N THR A 249 -23.55 10.50 0.64
CA THR A 249 -24.92 10.48 0.06
C THR A 249 -25.91 9.64 0.88
N GLY A 250 -25.47 9.13 2.04
CA GLY A 250 -26.23 8.22 2.89
C GLY A 250 -25.97 6.74 2.62
N GLY A 251 -25.10 6.43 1.66
CA GLY A 251 -24.62 5.08 1.39
C GLY A 251 -23.24 4.80 2.00
N ARG A 252 -22.66 3.67 1.60
CA ARG A 252 -21.30 3.27 1.95
C ARG A 252 -20.53 2.90 0.69
N THR A 253 -19.30 3.39 0.62
CA THR A 253 -18.29 2.95 -0.33
C THR A 253 -17.33 1.98 0.35
N TRP A 254 -16.40 1.43 -0.44
CA TRP A 254 -15.48 0.41 0.01
C TRP A 254 -14.06 0.90 0.18
N ARG A 255 -13.29 0.16 0.98
CA ARG A 255 -11.84 0.28 1.13
C ARG A 255 -11.20 -1.09 1.36
N TYR A 256 -9.91 -1.19 1.11
CA TYR A 256 -9.08 -2.28 1.59
C TYR A 256 -8.65 -2.05 3.03
N THR A 257 -8.63 -3.12 3.79
CA THR A 257 -8.12 -3.14 5.16
C THR A 257 -7.56 -4.50 5.52
N ARG A 258 -7.10 -4.64 6.75
CA ARG A 258 -6.62 -5.89 7.33
C ARG A 258 -7.17 -5.98 8.74
N ALA A 259 -7.44 -7.19 9.20
CA ALA A 259 -7.65 -7.40 10.62
C ALA A 259 -6.38 -6.96 11.40
N PRO A 260 -6.51 -6.56 12.68
CA PRO A 260 -5.36 -6.28 13.51
C PRO A 260 -4.39 -7.48 13.54
N ALA A 261 -3.10 -7.20 13.47
CA ALA A 261 -2.09 -8.20 13.78
C ALA A 261 -2.24 -8.66 15.25
N PRO A 262 -1.85 -9.89 15.61
CA PRO A 262 -1.86 -10.35 17.00
C PRO A 262 -0.99 -9.47 17.92
N MET A 263 -1.64 -8.51 18.59
CA MET A 263 -1.05 -7.63 19.59
C MET A 263 -1.69 -7.97 20.94
N ARG A 264 -0.86 -8.22 21.94
CA ARG A 264 -1.31 -8.51 23.31
C ARG A 264 -1.66 -7.22 24.06
N LEU A 265 -0.92 -6.15 23.81
CA LEU A 265 -1.16 -4.83 24.41
C LEU A 265 -0.62 -3.74 23.50
N THR A 266 -1.33 -2.62 23.38
CA THR A 266 -0.82 -1.38 22.81
C THR A 266 -1.15 -0.25 23.75
N LEU A 267 -0.12 0.47 24.19
CA LEU A 267 -0.20 1.64 25.05
C LEU A 267 0.16 2.88 24.24
N CYS A 268 -0.55 3.96 24.48
CA CYS A 268 -0.13 5.30 24.07
C CYS A 268 -0.16 6.21 25.30
N ASN A 269 0.96 6.87 25.60
CA ASN A 269 1.14 7.65 26.82
C ASN A 269 0.79 6.86 28.11
N GLY A 270 1.07 5.55 28.13
CA GLY A 270 0.78 4.67 29.26
C GLY A 270 -0.68 4.21 29.38
N VAL A 271 -1.57 4.69 28.51
CA VAL A 271 -2.98 4.31 28.49
C VAL A 271 -3.21 3.21 27.44
N PRO A 272 -3.82 2.06 27.79
CA PRO A 272 -4.14 1.02 26.82
C PRO A 272 -5.13 1.49 25.76
N THR A 273 -4.74 1.42 24.49
CA THR A 273 -5.61 1.61 23.31
C THR A 273 -6.11 0.27 22.77
N PHE A 274 -5.31 -0.78 22.90
CA PHE A 274 -5.70 -2.17 22.62
C PHE A 274 -5.24 -3.10 23.75
N ASP A 275 -6.12 -3.97 24.24
CA ASP A 275 -5.80 -5.06 25.18
C ASP A 275 -6.32 -6.39 24.58
N ARG A 276 -5.43 -7.37 24.44
CA ARG A 276 -5.75 -8.72 23.92
C ARG A 276 -6.54 -8.70 22.62
N GLY A 277 -6.15 -7.81 21.70
CA GLY A 277 -6.75 -7.66 20.37
C GLY A 277 -8.02 -6.81 20.32
N PHE A 278 -8.50 -6.26 21.44
CA PHE A 278 -9.71 -5.43 21.47
C PHE A 278 -9.37 -3.96 21.66
N PHE A 279 -10.02 -3.11 20.88
CA PHE A 279 -9.97 -1.66 21.08
C PHE A 279 -10.63 -1.31 22.43
N THR A 280 -9.95 -0.53 23.26
CA THR A 280 -10.39 -0.23 24.62
C THR A 280 -11.37 0.94 24.69
N GLY A 281 -11.58 1.67 23.60
CA GLY A 281 -12.39 2.89 23.58
C GLY A 281 -11.63 4.16 23.98
N THR A 282 -10.33 4.07 24.29
CA THR A 282 -9.52 5.21 24.69
C THR A 282 -8.82 5.87 23.50
N TYR A 283 -8.66 7.19 23.58
CA TYR A 283 -7.97 8.00 22.58
C TYR A 283 -6.91 8.91 23.24
N PRO A 284 -5.86 8.34 23.87
CA PRO A 284 -4.88 9.09 24.67
C PRO A 284 -3.81 9.83 23.84
N GLY A 285 -3.96 9.83 22.51
CA GLY A 285 -3.04 10.48 21.59
C GLY A 285 -2.98 12.00 21.83
N ARG A 286 -1.80 12.57 21.63
CA ARG A 286 -1.54 14.01 21.72
C ARG A 286 -0.85 14.48 20.45
N ILE A 287 -0.96 15.77 20.15
CA ILE A 287 -0.15 16.40 19.09
C ILE A 287 1.32 16.30 19.50
N ALA A 288 2.14 15.73 18.61
CA ALA A 288 3.57 15.59 18.86
C ALA A 288 4.27 16.96 18.73
N GLY A 289 5.14 17.31 19.67
CA GLY A 289 5.91 18.56 19.66
C GLY A 289 5.26 19.74 20.40
N GLU A 290 4.02 19.61 20.89
CA GLU A 290 3.44 20.57 21.84
C GLU A 290 3.53 20.01 23.27
N GLU A 291 4.38 20.62 24.10
CA GLU A 291 4.38 20.41 25.55
C GLU A 291 3.05 20.91 26.13
N THR A 292 2.05 20.04 26.22
CA THR A 292 0.83 20.35 27.00
C THR A 292 1.07 20.01 28.47
N TYR A 293 1.92 20.81 29.13
CA TYR A 293 1.93 20.88 30.60
C TYR A 293 0.70 21.62 31.16
N GLU A 294 -0.14 22.25 30.32
CA GLU A 294 -1.25 23.11 30.77
C GLU A 294 -2.68 22.62 30.50
N ALA A 295 -2.91 21.47 29.86
CA ALA A 295 -4.27 21.06 29.49
C ALA A 295 -5.14 20.46 30.63
N VAL A 296 -4.86 20.79 31.90
CA VAL A 296 -5.67 20.32 33.05
C VAL A 296 -6.15 21.46 33.98
N ALA A 297 -6.00 22.73 33.59
CA ALA A 297 -6.43 23.85 34.44
C ALA A 297 -7.67 24.64 33.96
N GLU A 298 -8.09 24.56 32.69
CA GLU A 298 -9.17 25.42 32.15
C GLU A 298 -10.46 24.67 31.75
N ALA A 299 -10.88 23.69 32.56
CA ALA A 299 -12.24 23.13 32.45
C ALA A 299 -12.95 23.06 33.82
N ALA A 300 -12.70 24.08 34.65
CA ALA A 300 -13.39 24.30 35.92
C ALA A 300 -13.62 25.81 36.16
N GLU A 301 -14.29 26.47 35.23
CA GLU A 301 -15.18 27.64 35.45
C GLU A 301 -16.39 27.50 34.52
#